data_AF-A0A6M1SRR4-F1
#
_entry.id   AF-A0A6M1SRR4-F1
#
_cell.length_a   1.000
_cell.length_b   1.000
_cell.length_c   1.000
_cell.angle_alpha   90.00
_cell.angle_beta   90.00
_cell.angle_gamma   90.00
#
_symmetry.space_group_name_H-M   'P 1'
#
loop_
_entity.id
_entity.type
_entity.pdbx_description
1 polymer ?
#
loop_
_entity_poly.entity_id
_entity_poly.type
_entity_poly.pdbx_seq_one_letter_code
_entity_poly.pdbx_strand_id
1 'polypeptide(L)'
;MRVIALSAILLVGNWLLYVWAIATGQVLEASFGYFINPLVNVAIGMVVLGERQNRLQSIAIAIACIAILIQAVGVGNVPFVALGLALTFGFYGLIRKTAQTGPVTGLFVETLLAAPFALAYVAYDVATKGVGVHADPTLLLLLILTGPATAVPRFAVWLCGAAAAADHDRHVSIYLAVDPVSPCHHLVR
;
A
#
# COMPACT_ATOMS: atom_id res chain seq x y z
N MET A 1 -8.57 9.19 15.21
CA MET A 1 -9.37 7.95 15.11
C MET A 1 -10.14 7.79 13.81
N ARG A 2 -11.04 8.72 13.41
CA ARG A 2 -11.92 8.53 12.23
C ARG A 2 -11.18 8.23 10.91
N VAL A 3 -10.08 8.94 10.65
CA VAL A 3 -9.25 8.75 9.43
C VAL A 3 -8.63 7.35 9.37
N ILE A 4 -8.12 6.85 10.51
CA ILE A 4 -7.50 5.52 10.62
C ILE A 4 -8.54 4.40 10.51
N ALA A 5 -9.76 4.63 11.05
CA ALA A 5 -10.84 3.67 10.88
C ALA A 5 -11.27 3.56 9.40
N LEU A 6 -11.33 4.69 8.68
CA LEU A 6 -11.68 4.69 7.27
C LEU A 6 -10.59 4.06 6.40
N SER A 7 -9.31 4.29 6.71
CA SER A 7 -8.21 3.57 6.04
C SER A 7 -8.21 2.08 6.35
N ALA A 8 -8.52 1.68 7.59
CA ALA A 8 -8.67 0.28 7.97
C ALA A 8 -9.80 -0.41 7.17
N ILE A 9 -10.95 0.25 6.99
CA ILE A 9 -12.06 -0.29 6.18
C ILE A 9 -11.64 -0.47 4.72
N LEU A 10 -10.97 0.52 4.12
CA LEU A 10 -10.48 0.40 2.75
C LEU A 10 -9.44 -0.70 2.60
N LEU A 11 -8.53 -0.83 3.58
CA LEU A 11 -7.52 -1.88 3.60
C LEU A 11 -8.17 -3.26 3.69
N VAL A 12 -9.07 -3.47 4.66
CA VAL A 12 -9.76 -4.75 4.86
C VAL A 12 -10.66 -5.07 3.67
N GLY A 13 -11.39 -4.10 3.14
CA GLY A 13 -12.23 -4.25 1.95
C GLY A 13 -11.42 -4.63 0.70
N ASN A 14 -10.25 -4.02 0.51
CA ASN A 14 -9.33 -4.38 -0.57
C ASN A 14 -8.86 -5.83 -0.45
N TRP A 15 -8.46 -6.25 0.77
CA TRP A 15 -8.06 -7.64 1.04
C TRP A 15 -9.19 -8.64 0.80
N LEU A 16 -10.41 -8.34 1.26
CA LEU A 16 -11.58 -9.18 1.02
C LEU A 16 -11.88 -9.33 -0.47
N LEU A 17 -11.81 -8.24 -1.23
CA LEU A 17 -12.02 -8.26 -2.68
C LEU A 17 -10.95 -9.13 -3.37
N TYR A 18 -9.70 -9.05 -2.93
CA TYR A 18 -8.61 -9.87 -3.47
C TYR A 18 -8.81 -11.36 -3.17
N VAL A 19 -9.12 -11.72 -1.92
CA VAL A 19 -9.39 -13.11 -1.52
C VAL A 19 -10.60 -13.67 -2.27
N TRP A 20 -11.66 -12.88 -2.41
CA TRP A 20 -12.84 -13.25 -3.19
C TRP A 20 -12.50 -13.47 -4.68
N ALA A 21 -11.68 -12.59 -5.27
CA ALA A 21 -11.25 -12.75 -6.66
C ALA A 21 -10.47 -14.04 -6.89
N ILE A 22 -9.54 -14.38 -5.99
CA ILE A 22 -8.80 -15.65 -6.06
C ILE A 22 -9.75 -16.84 -5.88
N ALA A 23 -10.65 -16.77 -4.89
CA ALA A 23 -11.59 -17.86 -4.60
C ALA A 23 -12.55 -18.14 -5.76
N THR A 24 -12.87 -17.13 -6.57
CA THR A 24 -13.73 -17.24 -7.77
C THR A 24 -12.96 -17.54 -9.06
N GLY A 25 -11.63 -17.72 -9.00
CA GLY A 25 -10.80 -18.01 -10.18
C GLY A 25 -10.42 -16.78 -11.01
N GLN A 26 -10.72 -15.56 -10.55
CA GLN A 26 -10.40 -14.29 -11.22
C GLN A 26 -8.96 -13.81 -10.95
N VAL A 27 -8.00 -14.75 -10.91
CA VAL A 27 -6.59 -14.47 -10.57
C VAL A 27 -5.94 -13.53 -11.60
N LEU A 28 -6.33 -13.65 -12.87
CA LEU A 28 -5.83 -12.79 -13.94
C LEU A 28 -6.27 -11.34 -13.74
N GLU A 29 -7.54 -11.10 -13.41
CA GLU A 29 -8.03 -9.75 -13.11
C GLU A 29 -7.39 -9.17 -11.84
N ALA A 30 -7.24 -9.98 -10.79
CA ALA A 30 -6.58 -9.54 -9.57
C ALA A 30 -5.13 -9.10 -9.85
N SER A 31 -4.38 -9.87 -10.64
CA SER A 31 -3.02 -9.53 -11.05
C SER A 31 -2.98 -8.26 -11.91
N PHE A 32 -3.96 -8.12 -12.81
CA PHE A 32 -4.08 -6.92 -13.63
C PHE A 32 -4.36 -5.66 -12.81
N GLY A 33 -5.15 -5.77 -11.73
CA GLY A 33 -5.35 -4.70 -10.76
C GLY A 33 -4.05 -4.13 -10.21
N TYR A 34 -3.07 -4.98 -9.89
CA TYR A 34 -1.77 -4.52 -9.40
C TYR A 34 -0.97 -3.72 -10.43
N PHE A 35 -1.16 -3.97 -11.73
CA PHE A 35 -0.56 -3.14 -12.78
C PHE A 35 -1.26 -1.78 -12.94
N ILE A 36 -2.56 -1.71 -12.64
CA ILE A 36 -3.34 -0.47 -12.68
C ILE A 36 -3.04 0.43 -11.46
N ASN A 37 -2.71 -0.15 -10.31
CA ASN A 37 -2.47 0.57 -9.05
C ASN A 37 -1.55 1.82 -9.17
N PRO A 38 -0.34 1.74 -9.77
CA PRO A 38 0.54 2.90 -9.85
C PRO A 38 -0.09 4.07 -10.63
N LEU A 39 -0.82 3.79 -11.73
CA LEU A 39 -1.49 4.83 -12.49
C LEU A 39 -2.62 5.48 -11.70
N VAL A 40 -3.44 4.69 -11.00
CA VAL A 40 -4.53 5.22 -10.18
C VAL A 40 -3.96 6.07 -9.04
N ASN A 41 -2.87 5.62 -8.39
CA ASN A 41 -2.21 6.40 -7.34
C ASN A 41 -1.67 7.74 -7.86
N VAL A 42 -1.03 7.74 -9.03
CA VAL A 42 -0.54 8.98 -9.66
C VAL A 42 -1.70 9.89 -10.06
N ALA A 43 -2.75 9.35 -10.66
CA ALA A 43 -3.93 10.12 -11.05
C ALA A 43 -4.61 10.77 -9.84
N ILE A 44 -4.81 10.02 -8.75
CA ILE A 44 -5.37 10.55 -7.49
C ILE A 44 -4.43 11.61 -6.91
N GLY A 45 -3.11 11.39 -6.91
CA GLY A 45 -2.13 12.37 -6.44
C GLY A 45 -2.16 13.67 -7.24
N MET A 46 -2.26 13.59 -8.56
CA MET A 46 -2.38 14.77 -9.43
C MET A 46 -3.68 15.54 -9.19
N VAL A 47 -4.82 14.84 -9.11
CA VAL A 47 -6.15 15.47 -9.01
C VAL A 47 -6.41 16.01 -7.60
N VAL A 48 -6.05 15.27 -6.55
CA VAL A 48 -6.41 15.63 -5.16
C VAL A 48 -5.32 16.45 -4.47
N LEU A 49 -4.04 16.13 -4.70
CA LEU A 49 -2.93 16.82 -4.05
C LEU A 49 -2.31 17.92 -4.93
N GLY A 50 -2.71 18.00 -6.20
CA GLY A 50 -2.18 18.99 -7.13
C GLY A 50 -0.71 18.74 -7.51
N GLU A 51 -0.20 17.52 -7.33
CA GLU A 51 1.20 17.20 -7.59
C GLU A 51 1.51 17.28 -9.10
N ARG A 52 2.35 18.25 -9.48
CA ARG A 52 2.81 18.40 -10.87
C ARG A 52 3.83 17.33 -11.22
N GLN A 53 3.50 16.54 -12.23
CA GLN A 53 4.40 15.53 -12.77
C GLN A 53 5.44 16.16 -13.70
N ASN A 54 6.66 15.65 -13.67
CA ASN A 54 7.71 16.02 -14.61
C ASN A 54 7.31 15.54 -16.04
N ARG A 55 7.85 16.18 -17.09
CA ARG A 55 7.61 15.81 -18.50
C ARG A 55 7.96 14.34 -18.75
N LEU A 56 9.05 13.84 -18.17
CA LEU A 56 9.44 12.43 -18.28
C LEU A 56 8.47 11.47 -17.58
N GLN A 57 7.92 11.85 -16.42
CA GLN A 57 6.90 11.06 -15.72
C GLN A 57 5.61 11.00 -16.53
N SER A 58 5.23 12.10 -17.18
CA SER A 58 4.05 12.16 -18.05
C SER A 58 4.17 11.18 -19.24
N ILE A 59 5.36 11.07 -19.83
CA ILE A 59 5.64 10.09 -20.90
C ILE A 59 5.54 8.66 -20.34
N ALA A 60 6.10 8.38 -19.16
CA ALA A 60 6.00 7.07 -18.53
C ALA A 60 4.54 6.68 -18.23
N ILE A 61 3.73 7.63 -17.74
CA ILE A 61 2.29 7.43 -17.51
C ILE A 61 1.58 7.13 -18.83
N ALA A 62 1.88 7.87 -19.91
CA ALA A 62 1.27 7.61 -21.22
C ALA A 62 1.60 6.21 -21.75
N ILE A 63 2.85 5.76 -21.60
CA ILE A 63 3.26 4.40 -21.97
C ILE A 63 2.52 3.36 -21.13
N ALA A 64 2.41 3.58 -19.81
CA ALA A 64 1.72 2.67 -18.92
C ALA A 64 0.20 2.61 -19.22
N CYS A 65 -0.43 3.74 -19.58
CA CYS A 65 -1.82 3.77 -20.07
C CYS A 65 -2.00 2.91 -21.31
N ILE A 66 -1.08 2.99 -22.28
CA ILE A 66 -1.13 2.18 -23.51
C ILE A 66 -0.99 0.69 -23.15
N ALA A 67 -0.06 0.33 -22.28
CA ALA A 67 0.11 -1.05 -21.82
C ALA A 67 -1.17 -1.60 -21.16
N ILE A 68 -1.82 -0.81 -20.30
CA ILE A 68 -3.10 -1.18 -19.67
C ILE A 68 -4.20 -1.34 -20.72
N LEU A 69 -4.29 -0.45 -21.71
CA LEU A 69 -5.29 -0.55 -22.78
C LEU A 69 -5.11 -1.84 -23.59
N ILE A 70 -3.88 -2.16 -23.98
CA ILE A 70 -3.56 -3.41 -24.71
C ILE A 70 -3.96 -4.62 -23.86
N GLN A 71 -3.60 -4.62 -22.59
CA GLN A 71 -3.90 -5.72 -21.68
C GLN A 71 -5.42 -5.85 -21.43
N ALA A 72 -6.14 -4.74 -21.31
CA ALA A 72 -7.60 -4.73 -21.15
C ALA A 72 -8.32 -5.29 -22.38
N VAL A 73 -7.86 -4.95 -23.59
CA VAL A 73 -8.38 -5.55 -24.83
C VAL A 73 -8.09 -7.05 -24.87
N GLY A 74 -6.92 -7.48 -24.40
CA GLY A 74 -6.55 -8.89 -24.32
C GLY A 74 -7.40 -9.72 -23.35
N VAL A 75 -7.94 -9.11 -22.28
CA VAL A 75 -8.84 -9.77 -21.32
C VAL A 75 -10.27 -9.92 -21.87
N GLY A 76 -10.66 -9.10 -22.85
CA GLY A 76 -11.95 -9.19 -23.55
C GLY A 76 -13.18 -8.80 -22.71
N ASN A 77 -13.02 -8.50 -21.43
CA ASN A 77 -14.05 -8.05 -20.51
C ASN A 77 -13.57 -6.85 -19.69
N VAL A 78 -14.51 -6.07 -19.16
CA VAL A 78 -14.19 -4.97 -18.25
C VAL A 78 -13.77 -5.55 -16.89
N PRO A 79 -12.53 -5.29 -16.42
CA PRO A 79 -12.00 -5.95 -15.24
C PRO A 79 -12.44 -5.22 -13.98
N PHE A 80 -13.66 -5.50 -13.51
CA PHE A 80 -14.26 -4.84 -12.35
C PHE A 80 -13.47 -5.09 -11.07
N VAL A 81 -12.89 -6.28 -10.90
CA VAL A 81 -12.04 -6.60 -9.75
C VAL A 81 -10.77 -5.76 -9.78
N ALA A 82 -10.13 -5.65 -10.93
CA ALA A 82 -8.91 -4.86 -11.10
C ALA A 82 -9.15 -3.39 -10.74
N LEU A 83 -10.26 -2.82 -11.23
CA LEU A 83 -10.65 -1.44 -10.93
C LEU A 83 -11.01 -1.25 -9.46
N GLY A 84 -11.76 -2.17 -8.87
CA GLY A 84 -12.12 -2.13 -7.44
C GLY A 84 -10.87 -2.17 -6.55
N LEU A 85 -9.93 -3.07 -6.85
CA LEU A 85 -8.64 -3.16 -6.15
C LEU A 85 -7.85 -1.87 -6.29
N ALA A 86 -7.76 -1.32 -7.51
CA ALA A 86 -6.97 -0.12 -7.76
C ALA A 86 -7.53 1.14 -7.12
N LEU A 87 -8.85 1.33 -7.19
CA LEU A 87 -9.51 2.48 -6.57
C LEU A 87 -9.42 2.41 -5.04
N THR A 88 -9.73 1.26 -4.44
CA THR A 88 -9.67 1.11 -2.98
C THR A 88 -8.24 1.31 -2.46
N PHE A 89 -7.24 0.74 -3.15
CA PHE A 89 -5.84 0.92 -2.78
C PHE A 89 -5.37 2.37 -2.97
N GLY A 90 -5.83 3.06 -4.03
CA GLY A 90 -5.50 4.46 -4.28
C GLY A 90 -6.10 5.42 -3.26
N PHE A 91 -7.36 5.25 -2.88
CA PHE A 91 -7.97 6.02 -1.80
C PHE A 91 -7.32 5.72 -0.45
N TYR A 92 -6.99 4.46 -0.17
CA TYR A 92 -6.21 4.10 1.01
C TYR A 92 -4.87 4.85 1.04
N GLY A 93 -4.12 4.84 -0.06
CA GLY A 93 -2.85 5.57 -0.19
C GLY A 93 -2.99 7.07 0.04
N LEU A 94 -4.03 7.69 -0.53
CA LEU A 94 -4.35 9.10 -0.31
C LEU A 94 -4.59 9.41 1.16
N ILE A 95 -5.44 8.63 1.83
CA ILE A 95 -5.76 8.83 3.24
C ILE A 95 -4.51 8.66 4.11
N ARG A 96 -3.70 7.65 3.83
CA ARG A 96 -2.44 7.40 4.53
C ARG A 96 -1.43 8.52 4.34
N LYS A 97 -1.41 9.16 3.17
CA LYS A 97 -0.57 10.33 2.92
C LYS A 97 -1.02 11.56 3.73
N THR A 98 -2.30 11.67 4.04
CA THR A 98 -2.83 12.74 4.91
C THR A 98 -2.75 12.42 6.41
N ALA A 99 -2.53 11.16 6.79
CA ALA A 99 -2.44 10.75 8.18
C ALA A 99 -1.05 11.05 8.76
N GLN A 100 -0.98 11.80 9.87
CA GLN A 100 0.27 12.15 10.56
C GLN A 100 0.91 10.99 11.35
N THR A 101 0.46 9.75 11.15
CA THR A 101 0.98 8.58 11.85
C THR A 101 2.08 7.90 11.04
N GLY A 102 3.17 7.52 11.70
CA GLY A 102 4.24 6.75 11.07
C GLY A 102 3.70 5.49 10.36
N PRO A 103 4.31 5.07 9.21
CA PRO A 103 3.81 3.94 8.42
C PRO A 103 3.59 2.65 9.23
N VAL A 104 4.56 2.32 10.08
CA VAL A 104 4.55 1.15 10.96
C VAL A 104 3.41 1.23 11.98
N THR A 105 3.35 2.34 12.73
CA THR A 105 2.34 2.54 13.77
C THR A 105 0.93 2.54 13.18
N GLY A 106 0.73 3.18 12.03
CA GLY A 106 -0.57 3.20 11.38
C GLY A 106 -1.02 1.80 10.92
N LEU A 107 -0.12 1.01 10.31
CA LEU A 107 -0.44 -0.36 9.89
C LEU A 107 -0.73 -1.27 11.09
N PHE A 108 0.01 -1.10 12.18
CA PHE A 108 -0.25 -1.81 13.44
C PHE A 108 -1.66 -1.52 13.96
N VAL A 109 -2.07 -0.25 14.02
CA VAL A 109 -3.41 0.13 14.49
C VAL A 109 -4.50 -0.41 13.56
N GLU A 110 -4.32 -0.34 12.24
CA GLU A 110 -5.27 -0.89 11.27
C GLU A 110 -5.43 -2.41 11.44
N THR A 111 -4.32 -3.12 11.67
CA THR A 111 -4.33 -4.57 11.91
C THR A 111 -5.00 -4.89 13.25
N LEU A 112 -4.74 -4.09 14.29
CA LEU A 112 -5.37 -4.25 15.60
C LEU A 112 -6.88 -4.01 15.54
N LEU A 113 -7.32 -3.06 14.71
CA LEU A 113 -8.74 -2.81 14.45
C LEU A 113 -9.39 -3.96 13.67
N ALA A 114 -8.67 -4.59 12.75
CA ALA A 114 -9.15 -5.73 11.97
C ALA A 114 -9.16 -7.06 12.78
N ALA A 115 -8.24 -7.22 13.73
CA ALA A 115 -8.07 -8.42 14.54
C ALA A 115 -9.34 -8.95 15.23
N PRO A 116 -10.18 -8.13 15.92
CA PRO A 116 -11.40 -8.64 16.55
C PRO A 116 -12.39 -9.20 15.54
N PHE A 117 -12.48 -8.62 14.34
CA PHE A 117 -13.36 -9.12 13.27
C PHE A 117 -12.85 -10.44 12.70
N ALA A 118 -11.53 -10.56 12.52
CA ALA A 118 -10.90 -11.82 12.08
C ALA A 118 -11.11 -12.94 13.11
N LEU A 119 -10.91 -12.65 14.40
CA LEU A 119 -11.14 -13.61 15.49
C LEU A 119 -12.61 -14.01 15.59
N ALA A 120 -13.55 -13.06 15.45
CA ALA A 120 -14.97 -13.35 15.44
C ALA A 120 -15.37 -14.26 14.28
N TYR A 121 -14.80 -14.04 13.08
CA TYR A 121 -15.03 -14.90 11.93
C TYR A 121 -14.50 -16.33 12.14
N VAL A 122 -13.28 -16.48 12.68
CA VAL A 122 -12.72 -17.80 13.00
C VAL A 122 -13.55 -18.51 14.07
N ALA A 123 -13.97 -17.81 15.12
CA ALA A 123 -14.82 -18.39 16.16
C ALA A 123 -16.18 -18.85 15.60
N TYR A 124 -16.77 -18.06 14.69
CA TYR A 124 -18.00 -18.42 13.98
C TYR A 124 -17.82 -19.66 13.09
N ASP A 125 -16.72 -19.74 12.34
CA ASP A 125 -16.43 -20.88 11.48
C ASP A 125 -16.23 -22.17 12.30
N VAL A 126 -15.47 -22.10 13.40
CA VAL A 126 -15.27 -23.22 14.33
C VAL A 126 -16.59 -23.65 14.98
N ALA A 127 -17.45 -22.70 15.36
CA ALA A 127 -18.74 -23.00 15.98
C ALA A 127 -19.75 -23.64 15.01
N THR A 128 -19.69 -23.31 13.71
CA THR A 128 -20.65 -23.77 12.71
C THR A 128 -20.20 -24.99 11.92
N LYS A 129 -18.91 -25.09 11.59
CA LYS A 129 -18.33 -26.13 10.72
C LYS A 129 -17.33 -27.04 11.46
N GLY A 130 -17.04 -26.77 12.73
CA GLY A 130 -16.03 -27.47 13.52
C GLY A 130 -14.59 -26.99 13.22
N VAL A 131 -13.60 -27.62 13.84
CA VAL A 131 -12.18 -27.21 13.74
C VAL A 131 -11.64 -27.29 12.31
N GLY A 132 -12.24 -28.13 11.45
CA GLY A 132 -12.01 -28.12 9.99
C GLY A 132 -10.54 -28.08 9.59
N VAL A 133 -10.18 -27.12 8.74
CA VAL A 133 -8.83 -26.88 8.21
C VAL A 133 -7.83 -26.44 9.30
N HIS A 134 -8.32 -25.98 10.45
CA HIS A 134 -7.49 -25.58 11.60
C HIS A 134 -7.01 -26.78 12.42
N ALA A 135 -7.46 -28.00 12.13
CA ALA A 135 -7.07 -29.21 12.83
C ALA A 135 -5.69 -29.75 12.39
N ASP A 136 -5.21 -29.42 11.19
CA ASP A 136 -3.88 -29.82 10.72
C ASP A 136 -2.79 -28.93 11.34
N PRO A 137 -1.90 -29.48 12.20
CA PRO A 137 -0.81 -28.72 12.82
C PRO A 137 0.14 -28.08 11.81
N THR A 138 0.33 -28.72 10.64
CA THR A 138 1.25 -28.24 9.61
C THR A 138 0.70 -26.99 8.94
N LEU A 139 -0.56 -27.03 8.52
CA LEU A 139 -1.25 -25.90 7.91
C LEU A 139 -1.38 -24.74 8.89
N LEU A 140 -1.67 -25.01 10.17
CA LEU A 140 -1.75 -23.99 11.20
C LEU A 140 -0.39 -23.31 11.44
N LEU A 141 0.71 -24.08 11.45
CA LEU A 141 2.06 -23.52 11.50
C LEU A 141 2.37 -22.64 10.28
N LEU A 142 2.05 -23.12 9.07
CA LEU A 142 2.23 -22.34 7.84
C LEU A 142 1.42 -21.04 7.86
N LEU A 143 0.18 -21.07 8.33
CA LEU A 143 -0.68 -19.90 8.49
C LEU A 143 -0.04 -18.88 9.46
N ILE A 144 0.46 -19.33 10.62
CA ILE A 144 1.15 -18.44 11.57
C ILE A 144 2.38 -17.79 10.93
N LEU A 145 3.14 -18.55 10.13
CA LEU A 145 4.35 -18.06 9.46
C LEU A 145 4.08 -17.04 8.34
N THR A 146 2.85 -16.95 7.80
CA THR A 146 2.50 -15.93 6.79
C THR A 146 2.64 -14.50 7.32
N GLY A 147 2.42 -14.29 8.63
CA GLY A 147 2.58 -13.00 9.29
C GLY A 147 4.03 -12.50 9.20
N PRO A 148 5.00 -13.20 9.81
CA PRO A 148 6.42 -12.87 9.68
C PRO A 148 6.90 -12.79 8.23
N ALA A 149 6.49 -13.75 7.38
CA ALA A 149 6.91 -13.80 5.98
C ALA A 149 6.54 -12.52 5.20
N THR A 150 5.42 -11.88 5.55
CA THR A 150 4.98 -10.63 4.91
C THR A 150 5.41 -9.38 5.65
N ALA A 151 5.51 -9.43 6.98
CA ALA A 151 5.93 -8.31 7.81
C ALA A 151 7.41 -7.97 7.58
N VAL A 152 8.29 -8.98 7.59
CA VAL A 152 9.76 -8.79 7.52
C VAL A 152 10.19 -8.00 6.27
N PRO A 153 9.76 -8.35 5.04
CA PRO A 153 10.12 -7.56 3.86
C PRO A 153 9.63 -6.12 3.93
N ARG A 154 8.41 -5.90 4.43
CA ARG A 154 7.82 -4.55 4.58
C ARG A 154 8.63 -3.70 5.56
N PHE A 155 9.07 -4.29 6.66
CA PHE A 155 9.95 -3.61 7.63
C PHE A 155 11.34 -3.33 7.06
N ALA A 156 11.93 -4.27 6.32
CA ALA A 156 13.24 -4.09 5.71
C ALA A 156 13.27 -2.90 4.73
N VAL A 157 12.24 -2.78 3.88
CA VAL A 157 12.12 -1.64 2.95
C VAL A 157 11.94 -0.32 3.70
N TRP A 158 11.14 -0.30 4.77
CA TRP A 158 10.97 0.89 5.60
C TRP A 158 12.28 1.30 6.28
N LEU A 159 13.04 0.35 6.82
CA LEU A 159 14.35 0.60 7.44
C LEU A 159 15.35 1.17 6.44
N CYS A 160 15.36 0.66 5.20
CA CYS A 160 16.20 1.19 4.12
C CYS A 160 15.84 2.66 3.80
N GLY A 161 14.53 2.96 3.68
CA GLY A 161 14.07 4.33 3.45
C GLY A 161 14.38 5.29 4.60
N ALA A 162 14.24 4.83 5.84
CA ALA A 162 14.61 5.61 7.03
C ALA A 162 16.13 5.87 7.10
N ALA A 163 16.95 4.88 6.74
CA ALA A 163 18.40 5.04 6.67
C ALA A 163 18.83 6.04 5.59
N ALA A 164 18.21 6.01 4.41
CA ALA A 164 18.49 6.95 3.33
C ALA A 164 18.14 8.41 3.70
N ALA A 165 17.04 8.63 4.42
CA ALA A 165 16.67 9.96 4.91
C ALA A 165 17.67 10.50 5.96
N ALA A 166 18.12 9.63 6.88
CA ALA A 166 19.10 9.99 7.91
C ALA A 166 20.53 10.23 7.36
N ASP A 167 20.82 9.74 6.15
CA ASP A 167 22.08 10.00 5.45
C ASP A 167 22.05 11.35 4.71
N HIS A 168 20.92 11.69 4.09
CA HIS A 168 20.71 12.99 3.44
C HIS A 168 20.87 14.17 4.42
N ASP A 169 20.31 14.06 5.63
CA ASP A 169 20.47 15.08 6.68
C ASP A 169 21.91 15.16 7.23
N ARG A 170 22.66 14.05 7.22
CA ARG A 170 24.08 14.04 7.64
C ARG A 170 24.98 14.77 6.65
N HIS A 171 24.73 14.62 5.36
CA HIS A 171 25.46 15.37 4.34
C HIS A 171 25.18 16.88 4.41
N VAL A 172 23.93 17.30 4.65
CA VAL A 172 23.58 18.72 4.83
C VAL A 172 24.14 19.30 6.13
N SER A 173 24.14 18.52 7.22
CA SER A 173 24.71 18.95 8.49
C SER A 173 26.24 19.08 8.47
N ILE A 174 26.95 18.33 7.61
CA ILE A 174 28.40 18.52 7.39
C ILE A 174 28.66 19.85 6.66
N TYR A 175 27.83 20.24 5.69
CA TYR A 175 27.96 21.56 5.06
C TYR A 175 27.69 22.72 6.03
N LEU A 176 26.78 22.55 7.00
CA LEU A 176 26.50 23.55 8.05
C LEU A 176 27.52 23.54 9.20
N ALA A 177 28.27 22.46 9.40
CA ALA A 177 29.26 22.35 10.48
C ALA A 177 30.69 22.76 10.08
N VAL A 178 30.93 23.09 8.80
CA VAL A 178 32.26 23.47 8.27
C VAL A 178 32.44 24.98 8.09
N ASP A 179 31.45 25.81 8.41
CA ASP A 179 31.59 27.28 8.40
C ASP A 179 31.57 27.90 9.82
N PRO A 180 32.72 28.07 10.48
CA PRO A 180 32.82 28.95 11.64
C PRO A 180 33.10 30.42 11.25
N VAL A 181 33.15 30.78 9.96
CA VAL A 181 33.48 32.16 9.53
C VAL A 181 32.68 32.58 8.30
N SER A 182 31.57 33.31 8.51
CA SER A 182 31.16 34.47 7.69
C SER A 182 29.70 34.86 8.01
N PRO A 183 29.45 35.80 8.92
CA PRO A 183 28.16 36.48 9.00
C PRO A 183 28.06 37.51 7.88
N CYS A 184 26.89 37.59 7.25
CA CYS A 184 26.48 38.61 6.28
C CYS A 184 27.23 38.60 4.93
N HIS A 185 26.59 38.10 3.86
CA HIS A 185 26.50 38.82 2.59
C HIS A 185 25.55 38.07 1.62
N HIS A 186 24.44 38.74 1.26
CA HIS A 186 23.56 38.51 0.10
C HIS A 186 22.59 37.30 0.15
N LEU A 187 21.25 37.41 0.18
CA LEU A 187 20.32 38.43 -0.32
C LEU A 187 20.73 39.02 -1.67
N VAL A 188 20.11 38.50 -2.73
CA VAL A 188 20.27 38.77 -4.18
C VAL A 188 20.98 37.64 -4.94
N ARG A 189 20.27 36.52 -5.16
CA ARG A 189 19.83 36.02 -6.47
C ARG A 189 19.03 34.73 -6.31
#